data_AF-A0A7Y6TVB7-F1
#
_entry.id   AF-A0A7Y6TVB7-F1
#
_cell.length_a   1.000
_cell.length_b   1.000
_cell.length_c   1.000
_cell.angle_alpha   90.00
_cell.angle_beta   90.00
_cell.angle_gamma   90.00
#
_symmetry.space_group_name_H-M   'P 1'
#
loop_
_entity.id
_entity.type
_entity.pdbx_description
1 polymer ?
#
loop_
_entity_poly.entity_id
_entity_poly.type
_entity_poly.pdbx_seq_one_letter_code
_entity_poly.pdbx_strand_id
1 'polypeptide(L)'
;MSSLTSDPPSGSPSLRYAVDQLLSSAFSRRQPGGPVTSFLFGRPGTPAGLLNLGAEVYFSRVGLMKTALLVRAVGPSYLRSLTISKIASRLMDFIKDNFYLLAPHVWGQQFEESYADRLPDEIKQSLTQSLAASTLMSPSAYPTLFPLVPVEVLKDFVADSFFLIKADSLEQSHLRVAAQLKPAQFPPFPYWQGRVERPIAWLGVHTPASEAATKARNAILGAVALLPHPRERYQFSGRKMFGGRASLENGNASFSYGEPCTPAMMENIKIEAQDHVWLELLSTKLGEETDEARREIKALEYFYRAWSLGDSERFPVLFMALDALFSNAAQHTQAVADSVSSTMGTVYDVTRLKLLLKMRAAVIHGGAPDVYDASNYVKYYEAYEADPVDDMERIAAQCLRQRVFGGSLSPKPHHYAHILKEHGIEA
;
A
#
# COMPACT_ATOMS: atom_id res chain seq x y z
N MET A 1 30.46 26.92 -22.54
CA MET A 1 30.61 26.01 -23.69
C MET A 1 31.04 24.65 -23.16
N SER A 2 30.34 23.58 -23.58
CA SER A 2 30.49 22.15 -23.21
C SER A 2 30.13 21.85 -21.75
N SER A 3 28.96 21.33 -21.35
CA SER A 3 28.08 20.26 -21.85
C SER A 3 28.78 18.92 -22.06
N LEU A 4 29.04 18.22 -20.94
CA LEU A 4 29.20 16.78 -20.91
C LEU A 4 27.85 16.18 -20.50
N THR A 5 27.07 15.84 -21.51
CA THR A 5 25.96 14.89 -21.44
C THR A 5 26.53 13.54 -21.01
N SER A 6 26.22 13.11 -19.79
CA SER A 6 26.40 11.72 -19.37
C SER A 6 25.43 10.85 -20.16
N ASP A 7 25.96 9.92 -20.96
CA ASP A 7 25.15 8.87 -21.59
C ASP A 7 24.32 8.12 -20.54
N PRO A 8 23.05 7.81 -20.81
CA PRO A 8 22.23 7.03 -19.89
C PRO A 8 22.81 5.61 -19.75
N PRO A 9 22.75 4.99 -18.56
CA PRO A 9 23.30 3.68 -18.33
C PRO A 9 22.67 2.68 -19.29
N SER A 10 23.49 1.90 -19.99
CA SER A 10 23.07 0.71 -20.74
C SER A 10 22.13 -0.11 -19.86
N GLY A 11 20.87 -0.30 -20.29
CA GLY A 11 19.84 -0.95 -19.48
C GLY A 11 20.31 -2.28 -18.92
N SER A 12 19.94 -2.58 -17.67
CA SER A 12 20.35 -3.81 -17.00
C SER A 12 20.01 -5.05 -17.84
N PRO A 13 20.78 -6.16 -17.76
CA PRO A 13 20.49 -7.40 -18.49
C PRO A 13 19.05 -7.91 -18.26
N SER A 14 18.51 -7.67 -17.07
CA SER A 14 17.12 -7.98 -16.72
C SER A 14 16.08 -7.17 -17.51
N LEU A 15 16.36 -5.90 -17.82
CA LEU A 15 15.47 -5.05 -18.60
C LEU A 15 15.49 -5.39 -20.08
N ARG A 16 16.67 -5.72 -20.62
CA ARG A 16 16.76 -6.21 -21.99
C ARG A 16 15.93 -7.48 -22.16
N TYR A 17 16.07 -8.43 -21.24
CA TYR A 17 15.28 -9.65 -21.24
C TYR A 17 13.76 -9.38 -21.15
N ALA A 18 13.34 -8.37 -20.38
CA ALA A 18 11.94 -7.96 -20.31
C ALA A 18 11.41 -7.38 -21.63
N VAL A 19 12.21 -6.57 -22.33
CA VAL A 19 11.85 -6.08 -23.68
C VAL A 19 11.77 -7.22 -24.68
N ASP A 20 12.73 -8.14 -24.66
CA ASP A 20 12.71 -9.29 -25.56
C ASP A 20 11.45 -10.15 -25.32
N GLN A 21 11.09 -10.43 -24.07
CA GLN A 21 9.84 -11.13 -23.74
C GLN A 21 8.58 -10.36 -24.16
N LEU A 22 8.57 -9.03 -24.01
CA LEU A 22 7.46 -8.19 -24.45
C LEU A 22 7.29 -8.30 -25.97
N LEU A 23 8.37 -8.19 -26.74
CA LEU A 23 8.37 -8.26 -28.19
C LEU A 23 8.06 -9.68 -28.69
N SER A 24 8.51 -10.73 -28.00
CA SER A 24 8.12 -12.12 -28.28
C SER A 24 6.62 -12.35 -28.05
N SER A 25 5.98 -11.50 -27.25
CA SER A 25 4.53 -11.53 -27.05
C SER A 25 3.75 -10.71 -28.06
N ALA A 26 4.39 -9.89 -28.91
CA ALA A 26 3.74 -8.95 -29.83
C ALA A 26 3.78 -9.42 -31.30
N PHE A 27 2.68 -9.23 -32.02
CA PHE A 27 2.45 -9.75 -33.37
C PHE A 27 1.68 -8.75 -34.24
N SER A 28 1.87 -8.83 -35.55
CA SER A 28 1.11 -8.08 -36.57
C SER A 28 -0.27 -8.68 -36.86
N ARG A 29 -0.54 -9.91 -36.41
CA ARG A 29 -1.79 -10.64 -36.64
C ARG A 29 -2.44 -11.05 -35.34
N ARG A 30 -3.77 -11.15 -35.38
CA ARG A 30 -4.59 -11.50 -34.21
C ARG A 30 -4.18 -12.84 -33.61
N GLN A 31 -3.87 -12.81 -32.33
CA GLN A 31 -3.60 -14.00 -31.53
C GLN A 31 -4.91 -14.50 -30.88
N PRO A 32 -5.18 -15.82 -30.85
CA PRO A 32 -6.38 -16.36 -30.23
C PRO A 32 -6.54 -15.93 -28.76
N GLY A 33 -7.64 -15.24 -28.44
CA GLY A 33 -7.93 -14.77 -27.07
C GLY A 33 -6.95 -13.72 -26.51
N GLY A 34 -6.05 -13.20 -27.36
CA GLY A 34 -5.03 -12.22 -27.03
C GLY A 34 -5.57 -10.80 -26.99
N PRO A 35 -5.03 -9.92 -26.11
CA PRO A 35 -5.38 -8.51 -26.13
C PRO A 35 -4.85 -7.82 -27.40
N VAL A 36 -5.51 -6.74 -27.80
CA VAL A 36 -5.14 -5.88 -28.92
C VAL A 36 -5.05 -4.45 -28.42
N THR A 37 -4.10 -3.68 -28.95
CA THR A 37 -4.09 -2.23 -28.81
C THR A 37 -4.09 -1.60 -30.20
N SER A 38 -5.07 -0.73 -30.44
CA SER A 38 -5.23 0.02 -31.69
C SER A 38 -5.05 1.50 -31.38
N PHE A 39 -4.21 2.19 -32.15
CA PHE A 39 -3.81 3.56 -31.84
C PHE A 39 -3.36 4.31 -33.08
N LEU A 40 -3.31 5.64 -32.96
CA LEU A 40 -2.68 6.52 -33.94
C LEU A 40 -1.24 6.81 -33.51
N PHE A 41 -0.32 6.86 -34.47
CA PHE A 41 1.09 7.18 -34.25
C PHE A 41 1.62 8.15 -35.31
N GLY A 42 2.81 8.70 -35.07
CA GLY A 42 3.45 9.70 -35.91
C GLY A 42 4.93 9.83 -35.58
N ARG A 43 5.63 10.79 -36.21
CA ARG A 43 7.04 11.05 -35.91
C ARG A 43 7.21 11.55 -34.46
N PRO A 44 8.33 11.28 -33.79
CA PRO A 44 8.64 11.85 -32.48
C PRO A 44 8.42 13.36 -32.45
N GLY A 45 7.74 13.85 -31.41
CA GLY A 45 7.40 15.28 -31.27
C GLY A 45 6.12 15.73 -31.99
N THR A 46 5.43 14.84 -32.72
CA THR A 46 4.12 15.17 -33.32
C THR A 46 3.07 15.35 -32.22
N PRO A 47 2.36 16.50 -32.15
CA PRO A 47 1.27 16.71 -31.20
C PRO A 47 0.17 15.64 -31.34
N ALA A 48 -0.46 15.23 -30.24
CA ALA A 48 -1.46 14.16 -30.21
C ALA A 48 -2.63 14.36 -31.20
N GLY A 49 -3.04 15.62 -31.43
CA GLY A 49 -4.09 15.96 -32.39
C GLY A 49 -3.70 15.88 -33.87
N LEU A 50 -2.42 15.60 -34.17
CA LEU A 50 -1.87 15.52 -35.53
C LEU A 50 -1.34 14.11 -35.87
N LEU A 51 -1.56 13.12 -35.00
CA LEU A 51 -1.27 11.71 -35.29
C LEU A 51 -2.28 11.20 -36.31
N ASN A 52 -1.82 10.71 -37.46
CA ASN A 52 -2.68 10.36 -38.59
C ASN A 52 -2.46 8.94 -39.15
N LEU A 53 -1.49 8.18 -38.63
CA LEU A 53 -1.24 6.80 -39.06
C LEU A 53 -1.81 5.82 -38.03
N GLY A 54 -2.66 4.90 -38.48
CA GLY A 54 -3.21 3.83 -37.63
C GLY A 54 -2.30 2.62 -37.55
N ALA A 55 -2.18 2.03 -36.36
CA ALA A 55 -1.54 0.74 -36.14
C ALA A 55 -2.37 -0.10 -35.15
N GLU A 56 -2.26 -1.41 -35.32
CA GLU A 56 -2.77 -2.39 -34.37
C GLU A 56 -1.65 -3.35 -34.00
N VAL A 57 -1.50 -3.60 -32.71
CA VAL A 57 -0.56 -4.59 -32.19
C VAL A 57 -1.34 -5.62 -31.40
N TYR A 58 -1.14 -6.88 -31.75
CA TYR A 58 -1.79 -8.02 -31.12
C TYR A 58 -0.81 -8.71 -30.19
N PHE A 59 -1.28 -9.11 -29.01
CA PHE A 59 -0.43 -9.75 -28.01
C PHE A 59 -0.87 -11.17 -27.69
N SER A 60 0.09 -12.07 -27.50
CA SER A 60 -0.16 -13.34 -26.80
C SER A 60 -0.47 -13.06 -25.33
N ARG A 61 -1.65 -13.47 -24.85
CA ARG A 61 -2.05 -13.28 -23.45
C ARG A 61 -1.04 -13.87 -22.47
N VAL A 62 -0.58 -15.10 -22.73
CA VAL A 62 0.36 -15.80 -21.85
C VAL A 62 1.72 -15.09 -21.84
N GLY A 63 2.23 -14.69 -23.01
CA GLY A 63 3.50 -13.97 -23.12
C GLY A 63 3.46 -12.61 -22.41
N LEU A 64 2.39 -11.84 -22.59
CA LEU A 64 2.23 -10.54 -21.95
C LEU A 64 2.13 -10.66 -20.42
N MET A 65 1.42 -11.67 -19.90
CA MET A 65 1.36 -11.90 -18.45
C MET A 65 2.70 -12.33 -17.86
N LYS A 66 3.46 -13.20 -18.55
CA LYS A 66 4.82 -13.57 -18.13
C LYS A 66 5.75 -12.36 -18.10
N THR A 67 5.66 -11.49 -19.11
CA THR A 67 6.42 -10.23 -19.16
C THR A 67 6.04 -9.31 -17.99
N ALA A 68 4.74 -9.14 -17.71
CA ALA A 68 4.28 -8.33 -16.58
C ALA A 68 4.76 -8.88 -15.22
N LEU A 69 4.81 -10.21 -15.04
CA LEU A 69 5.38 -10.84 -13.85
C LEU A 69 6.88 -10.58 -13.71
N LEU A 70 7.64 -10.69 -14.81
CA LEU A 70 9.06 -10.39 -14.84
C LEU A 70 9.32 -8.92 -14.48
N VAL A 71 8.63 -7.98 -15.13
CA VAL A 71 8.75 -6.54 -14.86
C VAL A 71 8.37 -6.22 -13.41
N ARG A 72 7.36 -6.88 -12.84
CA ARG A 72 7.01 -6.74 -11.42
C ARG A 72 8.11 -7.24 -10.47
N ALA A 73 8.88 -8.25 -10.88
CA ALA A 73 9.94 -8.83 -10.07
C ALA A 73 11.22 -7.98 -10.10
N VAL A 74 11.58 -7.44 -11.27
CA VAL A 74 12.85 -6.71 -11.49
C VAL A 74 12.72 -5.19 -11.47
N GLY A 75 11.49 -4.67 -11.60
CA GLY A 75 11.21 -3.24 -11.62
C GLY A 75 11.01 -2.64 -10.23
N PRO A 76 10.64 -1.34 -10.16
CA PRO A 76 10.56 -0.61 -8.91
C PRO A 76 9.48 -1.16 -7.99
N SER A 77 9.67 -0.99 -6.68
CA SER A 77 8.83 -1.59 -5.63
C SER A 77 7.34 -1.29 -5.74
N TYR A 78 6.94 -0.12 -6.24
CA TYR A 78 5.53 0.25 -6.39
C TYR A 78 4.74 -0.71 -7.31
N LEU A 79 5.42 -1.36 -8.28
CA LEU A 79 4.80 -2.35 -9.17
C LEU A 79 4.23 -3.54 -8.39
N ARG A 80 4.78 -3.84 -7.21
CA ARG A 80 4.29 -4.93 -6.34
C ARG A 80 2.89 -4.65 -5.81
N SER A 81 2.47 -3.38 -5.78
CA SER A 81 1.14 -2.93 -5.38
C SER A 81 0.12 -2.94 -6.52
N LEU A 82 0.56 -3.09 -7.77
CA LEU A 82 -0.31 -3.18 -8.94
C LEU A 82 -0.72 -4.62 -9.22
N THR A 83 -1.89 -4.77 -9.86
CA THR A 83 -2.30 -6.06 -10.43
C THR A 83 -1.49 -6.36 -11.69
N ILE A 84 -1.29 -7.64 -11.99
CA ILE A 84 -0.56 -8.07 -13.19
C ILE A 84 -1.22 -7.51 -14.46
N SER A 85 -2.56 -7.48 -14.51
CA SER A 85 -3.31 -6.91 -15.63
C SER A 85 -3.05 -5.41 -15.82
N LYS A 86 -2.85 -4.64 -14.74
CA LYS A 86 -2.53 -3.21 -14.82
C LYS A 86 -1.11 -2.99 -15.35
N ILE A 87 -0.14 -3.80 -14.91
CA ILE A 87 1.23 -3.76 -15.44
C ILE A 87 1.23 -4.13 -16.93
N ALA A 88 0.52 -5.18 -17.31
CA ALA A 88 0.37 -5.58 -18.70
C ALA A 88 -0.25 -4.47 -19.58
N SER A 89 -1.27 -3.77 -19.07
CA SER A 89 -1.86 -2.63 -19.77
C SER A 89 -0.82 -1.51 -19.97
N ARG A 90 -0.04 -1.18 -18.94
CA ARG A 90 1.04 -0.18 -19.05
C ARG A 90 2.16 -0.61 -20.02
N LEU A 91 2.43 -1.90 -20.15
CA LEU A 91 3.39 -2.42 -21.14
C LEU A 91 2.84 -2.31 -22.57
N MET A 92 1.53 -2.48 -22.77
CA MET A 92 0.88 -2.22 -24.06
C MET A 92 0.92 -0.72 -24.41
N ASP A 93 0.63 0.15 -23.44
CA ASP A 93 0.76 1.60 -23.61
C ASP A 93 2.20 1.99 -23.94
N PHE A 94 3.20 1.37 -23.28
CA PHE A 94 4.60 1.58 -23.59
C PHE A 94 4.95 1.24 -25.05
N ILE A 95 4.46 0.12 -25.59
CA ILE A 95 4.65 -0.23 -27.01
C ILE A 95 3.99 0.79 -27.92
N LYS A 96 2.78 1.23 -27.59
CA LYS A 96 2.07 2.28 -28.33
C LYS A 96 2.88 3.58 -28.37
N ASP A 97 3.35 4.04 -27.22
CA ASP A 97 4.09 5.30 -27.08
C ASP A 97 5.45 5.28 -27.80
N ASN A 98 6.03 4.08 -27.96
CA ASN A 98 7.32 3.89 -28.64
C ASN A 98 7.18 3.27 -30.03
N PHE A 99 5.94 3.16 -30.57
CA PHE A 99 5.70 2.43 -31.82
C PHE A 99 6.45 3.02 -33.02
N TYR A 100 6.78 4.31 -32.98
CA TYR A 100 7.58 4.97 -34.02
C TYR A 100 8.96 4.32 -34.22
N LEU A 101 9.54 3.69 -33.19
CA LEU A 101 10.80 2.94 -33.29
C LEU A 101 10.62 1.63 -34.07
N LEU A 102 9.45 1.01 -33.92
CA LEU A 102 9.13 -0.29 -34.54
C LEU A 102 8.62 -0.10 -35.97
N ALA A 103 7.87 0.99 -36.22
CA ALA A 103 7.12 1.23 -37.44
C ALA A 103 7.91 1.00 -38.75
N PRO A 104 9.18 1.44 -38.89
CA PRO A 104 9.96 1.19 -40.12
C PRO A 104 10.12 -0.29 -40.48
N HIS A 105 10.05 -1.18 -39.48
CA HIS A 105 10.27 -2.62 -39.65
C HIS A 105 8.98 -3.45 -39.69
N VAL A 106 7.88 -2.93 -39.12
CA VAL A 106 6.66 -3.72 -38.92
C VAL A 106 5.40 -3.09 -39.53
N TRP A 107 5.35 -1.76 -39.70
CA TRP A 107 4.14 -1.10 -40.15
C TRP A 107 3.90 -1.33 -41.65
N GLY A 108 2.67 -1.71 -42.01
CA GLY A 108 2.29 -2.03 -43.38
C GLY A 108 2.87 -3.34 -43.93
N GLN A 109 3.66 -4.08 -43.12
CA GLN A 109 4.24 -5.36 -43.49
C GLN A 109 3.41 -6.51 -42.91
N GLN A 110 3.26 -7.60 -43.67
CA GLN A 110 2.62 -8.82 -43.17
C GLN A 110 3.68 -9.88 -42.90
N PHE A 111 3.69 -10.40 -41.67
CA PHE A 111 4.54 -11.51 -41.23
C PHE A 111 3.84 -12.31 -40.13
N GLU A 112 4.31 -13.55 -39.91
CA GLU A 112 3.75 -14.50 -38.91
C GLU A 112 4.55 -14.56 -37.62
N GLU A 113 5.85 -14.26 -37.70
CA GLU A 113 6.78 -14.30 -36.57
C GLU A 113 6.50 -13.19 -35.55
N SER A 114 7.11 -13.29 -34.37
CA SER A 114 6.96 -12.27 -33.33
C SER A 114 7.74 -11.00 -33.68
N TYR A 115 7.42 -9.89 -33.02
CA TYR A 115 8.20 -8.67 -33.17
C TYR A 115 9.66 -8.87 -32.70
N ALA A 116 9.92 -9.78 -31.76
CA ALA A 116 11.28 -10.09 -31.33
C ALA A 116 12.12 -10.74 -32.44
N ASP A 117 11.52 -11.57 -33.29
CA ASP A 117 12.22 -12.23 -34.38
C ASP A 117 12.49 -11.26 -35.54
N ARG A 118 11.55 -10.32 -35.76
CA ARG A 118 11.61 -9.36 -36.87
C ARG A 118 12.54 -8.16 -36.62
N LEU A 119 12.57 -7.66 -35.39
CA LEU A 119 13.23 -6.39 -35.07
C LEU A 119 14.75 -6.56 -34.93
N PRO A 120 15.56 -5.66 -35.52
CA PRO A 120 17.00 -5.63 -35.31
C PRO A 120 17.37 -5.39 -33.83
N ASP A 121 18.56 -5.83 -33.44
CA ASP A 121 19.03 -5.71 -32.07
C ASP A 121 19.22 -4.27 -31.60
N GLU A 122 19.51 -3.35 -32.53
CA GLU A 122 19.62 -1.91 -32.26
C GLU A 122 18.27 -1.35 -31.79
N ILE A 123 17.17 -1.75 -32.43
CA ILE A 123 15.81 -1.30 -32.05
C ILE A 123 15.43 -1.86 -30.69
N LYS A 124 15.74 -3.13 -30.41
CA LYS A 124 15.52 -3.73 -29.09
C LYS A 124 16.33 -3.01 -28.01
N GLN A 125 17.55 -2.56 -28.34
CA GLN A 125 18.39 -1.78 -27.42
C GLN A 125 17.79 -0.39 -27.17
N SER A 126 17.34 0.31 -28.21
CA SER A 126 16.63 1.59 -28.06
C SER A 126 15.36 1.45 -27.23
N LEU A 127 14.56 0.40 -27.45
CA LEU A 127 13.38 0.11 -26.62
C LEU A 127 13.74 -0.19 -25.18
N THR A 128 14.86 -0.88 -24.92
CA THR A 128 15.36 -1.13 -23.57
C THR A 128 15.69 0.18 -22.85
N GLN A 129 16.35 1.11 -23.55
CA GLN A 129 16.63 2.45 -23.01
C GLN A 129 15.34 3.25 -22.76
N SER A 130 14.39 3.23 -23.71
CA SER A 130 13.06 3.85 -23.53
C SER A 130 12.29 3.25 -22.35
N LEU A 131 12.35 1.93 -22.15
CA LEU A 131 11.68 1.28 -21.04
C LEU A 131 12.28 1.72 -19.70
N ALA A 132 13.61 1.77 -19.61
CA ALA A 132 14.31 2.24 -18.41
C ALA A 132 13.94 3.70 -18.05
N ALA A 133 13.82 4.57 -19.06
CA ALA A 133 13.43 5.97 -18.88
C ALA A 133 11.91 6.19 -18.73
N SER A 134 11.08 5.17 -19.00
CA SER A 134 9.63 5.30 -18.95
C SER A 134 9.12 5.55 -17.53
N THR A 135 7.93 6.14 -17.42
CA THR A 135 7.22 6.32 -16.13
C THR A 135 6.88 4.98 -15.45
N LEU A 136 6.96 3.85 -16.17
CA LEU A 136 6.80 2.52 -15.59
C LEU A 136 8.02 2.11 -14.75
N MET A 137 9.23 2.43 -15.20
CA MET A 137 10.49 2.04 -14.53
C MET A 137 11.12 3.17 -13.71
N SER A 138 10.86 4.41 -14.07
CA SER A 138 11.34 5.61 -13.39
C SER A 138 10.16 6.53 -13.07
N PRO A 139 9.23 6.11 -12.19
CA PRO A 139 8.05 6.89 -11.89
C PRO A 139 8.38 8.15 -11.08
N SER A 140 7.59 9.20 -11.27
CA SER A 140 7.56 10.33 -10.33
C SER A 140 6.54 10.07 -9.22
N ALA A 141 6.97 10.19 -7.96
CA ALA A 141 6.04 10.11 -6.84
C ALA A 141 5.16 11.38 -6.79
N TYR A 142 3.87 11.19 -6.59
CA TYR A 142 2.90 12.27 -6.46
C TYR A 142 2.08 12.10 -5.17
N PRO A 143 1.58 13.20 -4.58
CA PRO A 143 0.78 13.14 -3.37
C PRO A 143 -0.58 12.48 -3.64
N THR A 144 -0.95 11.55 -2.77
CA THR A 144 -2.33 11.09 -2.60
C THR A 144 -2.78 11.47 -1.18
N LEU A 145 -3.82 12.28 -1.10
CA LEU A 145 -4.41 12.81 0.13
C LEU A 145 -5.60 11.96 0.56
N PHE A 146 -5.64 11.63 1.83
CA PHE A 146 -6.73 10.92 2.51
C PHE A 146 -7.29 11.81 3.62
N PRO A 147 -8.59 12.14 3.59
CA PRO A 147 -9.21 12.90 4.66
C PRO A 147 -9.38 12.02 5.91
N LEU A 148 -9.01 12.55 7.08
CA LEU A 148 -9.18 11.87 8.36
C LEU A 148 -10.23 12.59 9.21
N VAL A 149 -11.04 11.80 9.91
CA VAL A 149 -12.13 12.29 10.78
C VAL A 149 -11.77 12.18 12.26
N PRO A 150 -11.37 11.01 12.82
CA PRO A 150 -11.12 10.89 14.25
C PRO A 150 -9.63 11.01 14.59
N VAL A 151 -8.76 11.34 13.63
CA VAL A 151 -7.34 11.57 13.89
C VAL A 151 -7.12 13.07 13.95
N GLU A 152 -6.79 13.55 15.14
CA GLU A 152 -6.55 14.96 15.42
C GLU A 152 -5.05 15.22 15.51
N VAL A 153 -4.53 16.02 14.59
CA VAL A 153 -3.11 16.37 14.58
C VAL A 153 -2.91 17.65 15.39
N LEU A 154 -2.23 17.56 16.53
CA LEU A 154 -1.89 18.73 17.35
C LEU A 154 -0.59 19.38 16.87
N LYS A 155 0.33 18.57 16.34
CA LYS A 155 1.62 18.97 15.77
C LYS A 155 1.85 18.28 14.43
N ASP A 156 1.91 19.08 13.37
CA ASP A 156 2.10 18.63 12.01
C ASP A 156 3.40 17.82 11.88
N PHE A 157 3.31 16.67 11.23
CA PHE A 157 4.42 15.81 10.89
C PHE A 157 4.57 15.76 9.37
N VAL A 158 5.77 16.03 8.86
CA VAL A 158 6.07 16.01 7.42
C VAL A 158 7.39 15.27 7.22
N ALA A 159 7.34 14.20 6.42
CA ALA A 159 8.52 13.45 5.98
C ALA A 159 8.44 13.19 4.47
N ASP A 160 9.49 12.59 3.90
CA ASP A 160 9.60 12.37 2.45
C ASP A 160 8.57 11.40 1.86
N SER A 161 8.15 10.40 2.65
CA SER A 161 7.24 9.34 2.21
C SER A 161 5.77 9.66 2.50
N PHE A 162 5.48 10.33 3.62
CA PHE A 162 4.14 10.72 4.02
C PHE A 162 4.14 11.90 4.99
N PHE A 163 2.97 12.49 5.20
CA PHE A 163 2.73 13.52 6.21
C PHE A 163 1.39 13.32 6.91
N LEU A 164 1.32 13.76 8.16
CA LEU A 164 0.10 13.86 8.97
C LEU A 164 -0.01 15.28 9.48
N ILE A 165 -0.98 16.04 8.97
CA ILE A 165 -1.11 17.47 9.24
C ILE A 165 -2.55 17.84 9.57
N LYS A 166 -2.74 18.96 10.26
CA LYS A 166 -4.06 19.57 10.45
C LYS A 166 -4.71 19.87 9.10
N ALA A 167 -6.04 19.86 9.08
CA ALA A 167 -6.78 20.20 7.87
C ALA A 167 -6.36 21.56 7.28
N ASP A 168 -6.21 22.58 8.11
CA ASP A 168 -5.86 23.94 7.70
C ASP A 168 -4.38 24.14 7.35
N SER A 169 -3.51 23.20 7.71
CA SER A 169 -2.07 23.24 7.41
C SER A 169 -1.73 22.72 6.01
N LEU A 170 -2.71 22.24 5.24
CA LEU A 170 -2.45 21.71 3.90
C LEU A 170 -2.03 22.81 2.92
N GLU A 171 -0.74 22.90 2.66
CA GLU A 171 -0.14 23.84 1.71
C GLU A 171 0.35 23.19 0.40
N GLN A 172 0.65 24.01 -0.61
CA GLN A 172 1.19 23.58 -1.91
C GLN A 172 2.54 22.87 -1.81
N SER A 173 3.37 23.25 -0.85
CA SER A 173 4.67 22.63 -0.57
C SER A 173 4.56 21.11 -0.37
N HIS A 174 3.47 20.64 0.25
CA HIS A 174 3.19 19.22 0.46
C HIS A 174 2.86 18.48 -0.83
N LEU A 175 2.35 19.17 -1.85
CA LEU A 175 1.85 18.55 -3.07
C LEU A 175 2.89 18.39 -4.17
N ARG A 176 4.08 19.00 -4.02
CA ARG A 176 5.15 19.03 -5.04
C ARG A 176 4.71 19.57 -6.40
N VAL A 177 3.53 20.20 -6.47
CA VAL A 177 2.91 20.77 -7.66
C VAL A 177 2.18 22.05 -7.26
N ALA A 178 2.25 23.07 -8.08
CA ALA A 178 1.49 24.29 -7.89
C ALA A 178 -0.01 24.03 -8.13
N ALA A 179 -0.81 24.07 -7.07
CA ALA A 179 -2.26 23.92 -7.14
C ALA A 179 -2.95 24.82 -6.12
N GLN A 180 -4.06 25.47 -6.50
CA GLN A 180 -4.87 26.17 -5.51
C GLN A 180 -5.64 25.16 -4.67
N LEU A 181 -5.64 25.35 -3.35
CA LEU A 181 -6.25 24.42 -2.40
C LEU A 181 -7.27 25.12 -1.50
N LYS A 182 -8.27 24.36 -1.06
CA LYS A 182 -9.08 24.65 0.12
C LYS A 182 -8.78 23.60 1.20
N PRO A 183 -7.83 23.87 2.11
CA PRO A 183 -7.32 22.90 3.08
C PRO A 183 -8.40 22.27 3.97
N ALA A 184 -9.33 23.08 4.45
CA ALA A 184 -10.41 22.68 5.37
C ALA A 184 -11.53 21.81 4.77
N GLN A 185 -11.40 21.34 3.52
CA GLN A 185 -12.48 20.68 2.81
C GLN A 185 -12.01 19.49 1.97
N PHE A 186 -12.83 18.46 1.84
CA PHE A 186 -12.68 17.38 0.86
C PHE A 186 -13.78 17.46 -0.21
N PRO A 187 -13.42 17.44 -1.51
CA PRO A 187 -12.07 17.49 -2.08
C PRO A 187 -11.40 18.84 -1.86
N PRO A 188 -10.06 18.91 -1.74
CA PRO A 188 -9.35 20.14 -1.38
C PRO A 188 -9.21 21.12 -2.55
N PHE A 189 -10.07 21.02 -3.57
CA PHE A 189 -9.98 21.82 -4.79
C PHE A 189 -11.02 22.95 -4.79
N PRO A 190 -10.62 24.22 -4.98
CA PRO A 190 -11.51 25.37 -4.84
C PRO A 190 -12.59 25.45 -5.93
N TYR A 191 -12.35 24.86 -7.10
CA TYR A 191 -13.28 24.85 -8.23
C TYR A 191 -14.38 23.79 -8.10
N TRP A 192 -14.35 22.95 -7.06
CA TRP A 192 -15.36 21.92 -6.85
C TRP A 192 -16.66 22.49 -6.28
N GLN A 193 -17.79 22.20 -6.93
CA GLN A 193 -19.13 22.70 -6.58
C GLN A 193 -20.08 21.61 -6.05
N GLY A 194 -19.63 20.36 -5.95
CA GLY A 194 -20.48 19.24 -5.51
C GLY A 194 -20.51 19.07 -3.98
N ARG A 195 -20.72 17.83 -3.52
CA ARG A 195 -20.64 17.46 -2.10
C ARG A 195 -19.34 17.97 -1.49
N VAL A 196 -19.37 18.50 -0.28
CA VAL A 196 -18.17 18.90 0.47
C VAL A 196 -18.23 18.30 1.86
N GLU A 197 -17.12 17.72 2.29
CA GLU A 197 -16.94 17.23 3.66
C GLU A 197 -15.77 17.97 4.32
N ARG A 198 -15.72 18.00 5.66
CA ARG A 198 -14.70 18.74 6.42
C ARG A 198 -13.82 17.77 7.19
N PRO A 199 -12.58 17.50 6.73
CA PRO A 199 -11.66 16.68 7.49
C PRO A 199 -11.13 17.44 8.70
N ILE A 200 -10.70 16.70 9.72
CA ILE A 200 -9.96 17.27 10.86
C ILE A 200 -8.45 17.28 10.58
N ALA A 201 -7.99 16.27 9.83
CA ALA A 201 -6.60 16.15 9.42
C ALA A 201 -6.47 15.55 8.02
N TRP A 202 -5.28 15.70 7.43
CA TRP A 202 -4.88 15.06 6.19
C TRP A 202 -3.77 14.05 6.45
N LEU A 203 -3.92 12.87 5.86
CA LEU A 203 -2.81 11.98 5.58
C LEU A 203 -2.45 12.10 4.10
N GLY A 204 -1.27 12.61 3.81
CA GLY A 204 -0.72 12.59 2.46
C GLY A 204 0.35 11.53 2.33
N VAL A 205 0.33 10.78 1.23
CA VAL A 205 1.34 9.78 0.90
C VAL A 205 1.92 10.07 -0.48
N HIS A 206 3.25 10.07 -0.60
CA HIS A 206 3.94 10.28 -1.88
C HIS A 206 4.30 8.94 -2.51
N THR A 207 3.51 8.48 -3.49
CA THR A 207 3.81 7.25 -4.23
C THR A 207 3.56 7.41 -5.74
N PRO A 208 4.22 6.60 -6.58
CA PRO A 208 3.97 6.51 -8.03
C PRO A 208 2.58 6.06 -8.47
N ALA A 209 1.77 5.55 -7.55
CA ALA A 209 0.50 4.90 -7.85
C ALA A 209 -0.45 4.99 -6.67
N SER A 210 -1.73 5.16 -6.98
CA SER A 210 -2.81 5.27 -6.00
C SER A 210 -2.99 4.01 -5.15
N GLU A 211 -2.70 2.84 -5.72
CA GLU A 211 -2.77 1.53 -5.07
C GLU A 211 -1.64 1.38 -4.04
N ALA A 212 -0.44 1.88 -4.35
CA ALA A 212 0.65 1.95 -3.40
C ALA A 212 0.33 2.93 -2.26
N ALA A 213 -0.27 4.09 -2.56
CA ALA A 213 -0.71 5.04 -1.55
C ALA A 213 -1.73 4.42 -0.59
N THR A 214 -2.70 3.65 -1.11
CA THR A 214 -3.70 2.95 -0.28
C THR A 214 -3.05 1.94 0.67
N LYS A 215 -2.04 1.18 0.23
CA LYS A 215 -1.32 0.24 1.12
C LYS A 215 -0.50 0.97 2.19
N ALA A 216 0.25 2.00 1.79
CA ALA A 216 1.00 2.83 2.74
C ALA A 216 0.06 3.49 3.77
N ARG A 217 -1.08 4.02 3.32
CA ARG A 217 -2.14 4.53 4.21
C ARG A 217 -2.59 3.46 5.22
N ASN A 218 -2.87 2.24 4.77
CA ASN A 218 -3.27 1.16 5.67
C ASN A 218 -2.20 0.88 6.72
N ALA A 219 -0.92 0.81 6.34
CA ALA A 219 0.17 0.60 7.29
C ALA A 219 0.29 1.77 8.28
N ILE A 220 0.20 3.01 7.81
CA ILE A 220 0.26 4.23 8.64
C ILE A 220 -0.89 4.26 9.63
N LEU A 221 -2.12 4.00 9.18
CA LEU A 221 -3.27 3.97 10.06
C LEU A 221 -3.29 2.74 10.97
N GLY A 222 -2.64 1.64 10.58
CA GLY A 222 -2.37 0.50 11.45
C GLY A 222 -1.44 0.86 12.60
N ALA A 223 -0.42 1.70 12.34
CA ALA A 223 0.42 2.26 13.39
C ALA A 223 -0.36 3.23 14.30
N VAL A 224 -1.19 4.12 13.72
CA VAL A 224 -2.07 5.03 14.49
C VAL A 224 -3.05 4.24 15.37
N ALA A 225 -3.56 3.10 14.92
CA ALA A 225 -4.43 2.21 15.69
C ALA A 225 -3.75 1.60 16.94
N LEU A 226 -2.41 1.65 17.02
CA LEU A 226 -1.67 1.25 18.21
C LEU A 226 -1.62 2.33 19.29
N LEU A 227 -2.02 3.59 19.00
CA LEU A 227 -1.99 4.67 19.97
C LEU A 227 -3.11 4.59 21.02
N PRO A 228 -4.38 4.31 20.68
CA PRO A 228 -5.44 4.23 21.68
C PRO A 228 -5.11 3.22 22.78
N HIS A 229 -5.56 3.56 24.00
CA HIS A 229 -5.53 2.65 25.12
C HIS A 229 -6.21 1.33 24.74
N PRO A 230 -5.72 0.15 25.18
CA PRO A 230 -6.32 -1.13 24.80
C PRO A 230 -7.83 -1.22 25.02
N ARG A 231 -8.34 -0.65 26.12
CA ARG A 231 -9.78 -0.62 26.43
C ARG A 231 -10.61 0.27 25.49
N GLU A 232 -9.99 1.19 24.78
CA GLU A 232 -10.66 2.18 23.92
C GLU A 232 -10.48 1.91 22.42
N ARG A 233 -9.47 1.09 22.04
CA ARG A 233 -9.07 0.87 20.64
C ARG A 233 -10.20 0.40 19.73
N TYR A 234 -11.12 -0.38 20.28
CA TYR A 234 -12.25 -0.98 19.57
C TYR A 234 -13.61 -0.43 20.03
N GLN A 235 -13.60 0.70 20.75
CA GLN A 235 -14.83 1.40 21.11
C GLN A 235 -15.20 2.38 20.00
N PHE A 236 -16.33 2.10 19.35
CA PHE A 236 -16.83 2.92 18.24
C PHE A 236 -18.14 3.62 18.63
N SER A 237 -18.37 4.76 18.00
CA SER A 237 -19.54 5.61 18.14
C SER A 237 -20.36 5.61 16.85
N GLY A 238 -21.56 6.19 16.90
CA GLY A 238 -22.37 6.46 15.71
C GLY A 238 -22.01 7.76 14.97
N ARG A 239 -20.83 8.34 15.22
CA ARG A 239 -20.46 9.65 14.65
C ARG A 239 -20.39 9.59 13.12
N LYS A 240 -20.75 10.69 12.45
CA LYS A 240 -20.69 10.76 10.98
C LYS A 240 -19.24 10.61 10.52
N MET A 241 -19.01 9.64 9.65
CA MET A 241 -17.72 9.39 9.01
C MET A 241 -17.82 9.64 7.50
N PHE A 242 -16.68 9.96 6.88
CA PHE A 242 -16.54 9.99 5.44
C PHE A 242 -15.10 9.63 5.07
N GLY A 243 -14.89 9.27 3.81
CA GLY A 243 -13.57 8.99 3.29
C GLY A 243 -13.51 9.19 1.78
N GLY A 244 -12.43 8.69 1.21
CA GLY A 244 -12.07 8.92 -0.18
C GLY A 244 -10.60 9.23 -0.33
N ARG A 245 -10.24 9.73 -1.51
CA ARG A 245 -8.88 10.16 -1.82
C ARG A 245 -8.89 11.29 -2.84
N ALA A 246 -7.87 12.13 -2.80
CA ALA A 246 -7.56 13.10 -3.83
C ALA A 246 -6.09 12.98 -4.23
N SER A 247 -5.78 13.08 -5.52
CA SER A 247 -4.42 12.99 -6.05
C SER A 247 -4.17 14.06 -7.08
N LEU A 248 -2.91 14.50 -7.17
CA LEU A 248 -2.45 15.44 -8.21
C LEU A 248 -1.29 14.80 -8.96
N GLU A 249 -1.58 14.24 -10.14
CA GLU A 249 -0.59 13.59 -10.98
C GLU A 249 -0.31 14.47 -12.21
N ASN A 250 0.92 14.95 -12.37
CA ASN A 250 1.33 15.79 -13.51
C ASN A 250 0.41 17.03 -13.72
N GLY A 251 -0.03 17.66 -12.62
CA GLY A 251 -0.96 18.80 -12.66
C GLY A 251 -2.44 18.42 -12.83
N ASN A 252 -2.76 17.15 -13.09
CA ASN A 252 -4.13 16.67 -13.18
C ASN A 252 -4.64 16.26 -11.79
N ALA A 253 -5.58 17.05 -11.29
CA ALA A 253 -6.29 16.74 -10.06
C ALA A 253 -7.40 15.70 -10.31
N SER A 254 -7.41 14.66 -9.49
CA SER A 254 -8.46 13.64 -9.45
C SER A 254 -8.87 13.36 -8.01
N PHE A 255 -10.12 12.97 -7.80
CA PHE A 255 -10.59 12.56 -6.48
C PHE A 255 -11.74 11.56 -6.59
N SER A 256 -11.99 10.84 -5.50
CA SER A 256 -13.11 9.92 -5.38
C SER A 256 -13.59 9.85 -3.94
N TYR A 257 -14.91 9.86 -3.74
CA TYR A 257 -15.52 9.48 -2.47
C TYR A 257 -15.42 7.98 -2.23
N GLY A 258 -15.36 7.57 -0.97
CA GLY A 258 -15.32 6.16 -0.61
C GLY A 258 -15.45 5.94 0.89
N GLU A 259 -15.14 4.73 1.32
CA GLU A 259 -15.18 4.35 2.73
C GLU A 259 -14.24 5.20 3.59
N PRO A 260 -14.62 5.49 4.85
CA PRO A 260 -13.74 6.14 5.82
C PRO A 260 -12.41 5.41 5.97
N CYS A 261 -11.32 6.17 6.17
CA CYS A 261 -10.00 5.60 6.37
C CYS A 261 -9.80 5.01 7.78
N THR A 262 -10.72 5.28 8.71
CA THR A 262 -10.64 4.85 10.11
C THR A 262 -12.04 4.49 10.60
N PRO A 263 -12.20 3.60 11.60
CA PRO A 263 -13.49 3.39 12.24
C PRO A 263 -13.98 4.66 12.97
N ALA A 264 -15.26 4.67 13.32
CA ALA A 264 -15.92 5.77 14.01
C ALA A 264 -15.53 5.83 15.51
N MET A 265 -14.25 5.97 15.82
CA MET A 265 -13.71 5.96 17.19
C MET A 265 -14.54 6.82 18.15
N MET A 266 -14.75 6.30 19.37
CA MET A 266 -15.47 7.01 20.44
C MET A 266 -14.82 8.37 20.74
N GLU A 267 -13.49 8.37 20.82
CA GLU A 267 -12.69 9.57 21.05
C GLU A 267 -11.71 9.83 19.90
N ASN A 268 -11.29 11.08 19.73
CA ASN A 268 -10.27 11.43 18.75
C ASN A 268 -8.89 10.89 19.18
N ILE A 269 -8.13 10.37 18.23
CA ILE A 269 -6.73 9.96 18.40
C ILE A 269 -5.85 11.18 18.16
N LYS A 270 -5.14 11.61 19.20
CA LYS A 270 -4.29 12.81 19.15
C LYS A 270 -2.87 12.44 18.70
N ILE A 271 -2.39 13.12 17.66
CA ILE A 271 -0.99 13.07 17.20
C ILE A 271 -0.25 14.29 17.73
N GLU A 272 0.78 14.06 18.54
CA GLU A 272 1.55 15.06 19.27
C GLU A 272 3.02 15.09 18.82
N ALA A 273 3.80 16.07 19.29
CA ALA A 273 5.22 16.18 18.94
C ALA A 273 6.03 14.93 19.33
N GLN A 274 5.70 14.29 20.46
CA GLN A 274 6.37 13.06 20.90
C GLN A 274 6.16 11.89 19.92
N ASP A 275 5.06 11.91 19.15
CA ASP A 275 4.74 10.85 18.20
C ASP A 275 5.61 10.93 16.94
N HIS A 276 6.28 12.07 16.70
CA HIS A 276 7.16 12.26 15.54
C HIS A 276 8.32 11.27 15.52
N VAL A 277 8.77 10.78 16.68
CA VAL A 277 9.86 9.79 16.78
C VAL A 277 9.50 8.49 16.07
N TRP A 278 8.32 7.91 16.36
CA TRP A 278 7.92 6.66 15.73
C TRP A 278 7.38 6.88 14.32
N LEU A 279 6.83 8.06 14.01
CA LEU A 279 6.42 8.45 12.66
C LEU A 279 7.63 8.53 11.70
N GLU A 280 8.77 9.02 12.16
CA GLU A 280 10.02 9.06 11.39
C GLU A 280 10.56 7.65 11.11
N LEU A 281 10.53 6.77 12.11
CA LEU A 281 10.87 5.35 11.93
C LEU A 281 9.96 4.68 10.91
N LEU A 282 8.66 4.97 10.95
CA LEU A 282 7.71 4.45 9.97
C LEU A 282 7.99 4.96 8.56
N SER A 283 8.29 6.26 8.41
CA SER A 283 8.64 6.88 7.13
C SER A 283 9.87 6.19 6.51
N THR A 284 10.89 5.95 7.34
CA THR A 284 12.10 5.23 6.93
C THR A 284 11.76 3.82 6.44
N LYS A 285 10.99 3.05 7.21
CA LYS A 285 10.58 1.68 6.86
C LYS A 285 9.72 1.60 5.59
N LEU A 286 8.88 2.61 5.32
CA LEU A 286 8.10 2.68 4.09
C LEU A 286 8.99 2.87 2.84
N GLY A 287 10.17 3.47 3.00
CA GLY A 287 11.16 3.65 1.93
C GLY A 287 12.16 2.48 1.79
N GLU A 288 12.26 1.60 2.78
CA GLU A 288 13.19 0.46 2.77
C GLU A 288 12.69 -0.71 1.91
N GLU A 289 13.56 -1.29 1.09
CA GLU A 289 13.23 -2.44 0.22
C GLU A 289 13.56 -3.82 0.84
N THR A 290 13.97 -3.84 2.10
CA THR A 290 14.35 -5.08 2.81
C THR A 290 13.16 -6.02 3.02
N ASP A 291 13.41 -7.33 3.12
CA ASP A 291 12.35 -8.30 3.45
C ASP A 291 11.78 -8.07 4.87
N GLU A 292 12.60 -7.57 5.80
CA GLU A 292 12.17 -7.25 7.16
C GLU A 292 11.20 -6.06 7.18
N ALA A 293 11.57 -4.91 6.60
CA ALA A 293 10.68 -3.74 6.52
C ALA A 293 9.36 -4.10 5.83
N ARG A 294 9.42 -4.88 4.74
CA ARG A 294 8.21 -5.34 4.03
C ARG A 294 7.29 -6.20 4.92
N ARG A 295 7.85 -7.06 5.77
CA ARG A 295 7.08 -7.87 6.71
C ARG A 295 6.42 -7.03 7.80
N GLU A 296 7.14 -6.08 8.35
CA GLU A 296 6.65 -5.15 9.37
C GLU A 296 5.53 -4.26 8.85
N ILE A 297 5.71 -3.65 7.67
CA ILE A 297 4.66 -2.87 6.99
C ILE A 297 3.42 -3.72 6.72
N LYS A 298 3.60 -4.96 6.23
CA LYS A 298 2.49 -5.88 5.99
C LYS A 298 1.76 -6.27 7.28
N ALA A 299 2.48 -6.42 8.39
CA ALA A 299 1.89 -6.70 9.69
C ALA A 299 1.01 -5.52 10.17
N LEU A 300 1.45 -4.28 9.96
CA LEU A 300 0.64 -3.08 10.22
C LEU A 300 -0.60 -3.01 9.31
N GLU A 301 -0.50 -3.39 8.03
CA GLU A 301 -1.66 -3.46 7.12
C GLU A 301 -2.72 -4.46 7.64
N TYR A 302 -2.31 -5.61 8.17
CA TYR A 302 -3.25 -6.56 8.78
C TYR A 302 -3.85 -6.04 10.08
N PHE A 303 -3.05 -5.38 10.92
CA PHE A 303 -3.56 -4.76 12.15
C PHE A 303 -4.58 -3.66 11.85
N TYR A 304 -4.33 -2.85 10.83
CA TYR A 304 -5.31 -1.90 10.30
C TYR A 304 -6.59 -2.59 9.83
N ARG A 305 -6.48 -3.69 9.07
CA ARG A 305 -7.65 -4.45 8.60
C ARG A 305 -8.47 -5.00 9.76
N ALA A 306 -7.81 -5.43 10.83
CA ALA A 306 -8.47 -5.91 12.05
C ALA A 306 -9.20 -4.79 12.81
N TRP A 307 -8.84 -3.52 12.60
CA TRP A 307 -9.26 -2.43 13.45
C TRP A 307 -10.77 -2.24 13.51
N SER A 308 -11.47 -2.30 12.38
CA SER A 308 -12.93 -2.10 12.33
C SER A 308 -13.75 -3.39 12.45
N LEU A 309 -13.11 -4.54 12.64
CA LEU A 309 -13.79 -5.83 12.69
C LEU A 309 -14.32 -6.11 14.09
N GLY A 310 -15.44 -6.86 14.16
CA GLY A 310 -15.94 -7.44 15.40
C GLY A 310 -15.02 -8.56 15.90
N ASP A 311 -15.17 -8.94 17.17
CA ASP A 311 -14.27 -9.85 17.89
C ASP A 311 -13.94 -11.14 17.12
N SER A 312 -14.96 -11.84 16.63
CA SER A 312 -14.85 -13.13 15.95
C SER A 312 -14.05 -13.04 14.64
N GLU A 313 -14.23 -11.96 13.87
CA GLU A 313 -13.50 -11.70 12.62
C GLU A 313 -12.11 -11.12 12.89
N ARG A 314 -11.99 -10.33 13.96
CA ARG A 314 -10.75 -9.65 14.37
C ARG A 314 -9.71 -10.66 14.84
N PHE A 315 -10.11 -11.63 15.65
CA PHE A 315 -9.23 -12.64 16.24
C PHE A 315 -8.30 -13.33 15.22
N PRO A 316 -8.79 -13.96 14.12
CA PRO A 316 -7.92 -14.58 13.12
C PRO A 316 -7.07 -13.57 12.34
N VAL A 317 -7.54 -12.34 12.14
CA VAL A 317 -6.78 -11.30 11.41
C VAL A 317 -5.60 -10.78 12.23
N LEU A 318 -5.73 -10.71 13.57
CA LEU A 318 -4.61 -10.38 14.46
C LEU A 318 -3.50 -11.45 14.40
N PHE A 319 -3.85 -12.72 14.23
CA PHE A 319 -2.87 -13.77 13.94
C PHE A 319 -2.18 -13.56 12.59
N MET A 320 -2.89 -13.10 11.57
CA MET A 320 -2.26 -12.78 10.28
C MET A 320 -1.23 -11.65 10.41
N ALA A 321 -1.47 -10.67 11.30
CA ALA A 321 -0.50 -9.63 11.63
C ALA A 321 0.76 -10.22 12.27
N LEU A 322 0.61 -11.11 13.27
CA LEU A 322 1.75 -11.81 13.89
C LEU A 322 2.50 -12.72 12.92
N ASP A 323 1.77 -13.48 12.10
CA ASP A 323 2.35 -14.36 11.10
C ASP A 323 3.17 -13.53 10.09
N ALA A 324 2.68 -12.37 9.65
CA ALA A 324 3.41 -11.46 8.78
C ALA A 324 4.70 -10.93 9.43
N LEU A 325 4.65 -10.65 10.74
CA LEU A 325 5.77 -10.09 11.50
C LEU A 325 6.89 -11.10 11.77
N PHE A 326 6.54 -12.36 12.09
CA PHE A 326 7.48 -13.36 12.59
C PHE A 326 7.80 -14.51 11.63
N SER A 327 6.97 -14.78 10.62
CA SER A 327 7.17 -15.96 9.77
C SER A 327 8.17 -15.68 8.64
N ASN A 328 9.17 -16.56 8.51
CA ASN A 328 9.71 -16.98 7.21
C ASN A 328 9.00 -18.29 6.84
N ALA A 329 8.73 -18.52 5.55
CA ALA A 329 7.78 -19.48 4.99
C ALA A 329 7.92 -20.99 5.36
N ALA A 330 8.68 -21.36 6.40
CA ALA A 330 8.98 -22.74 6.78
C ALA A 330 8.74 -23.09 8.28
N GLN A 331 8.41 -22.15 9.18
CA GLN A 331 8.21 -22.44 10.61
C GLN A 331 6.98 -21.72 11.18
N HIS A 332 5.85 -22.41 11.26
CA HIS A 332 4.52 -21.77 11.26
C HIS A 332 3.86 -21.50 12.62
N THR A 333 4.38 -21.98 13.76
CA THR A 333 3.61 -21.91 15.02
C THR A 333 4.49 -21.81 16.26
N GLN A 334 5.50 -22.69 16.38
CA GLN A 334 6.42 -22.64 17.51
C GLN A 334 7.31 -21.39 17.45
N ALA A 335 7.81 -21.02 16.28
CA ALA A 335 8.61 -19.80 16.10
C ALA A 335 7.83 -18.51 16.45
N VAL A 336 6.54 -18.46 16.13
CA VAL A 336 5.67 -17.36 16.53
C VAL A 336 5.50 -17.36 18.05
N ALA A 337 5.26 -18.52 18.66
CA ALA A 337 5.13 -18.63 20.12
C ALA A 337 6.42 -18.21 20.86
N ASP A 338 7.58 -18.63 20.36
CA ASP A 338 8.88 -18.29 20.94
C ASP A 338 9.18 -16.79 20.80
N SER A 339 8.86 -16.20 19.64
CA SER A 339 9.05 -14.76 19.38
C SER A 339 8.10 -13.88 20.18
N VAL A 340 6.86 -14.33 20.39
CA VAL A 340 5.92 -13.64 21.27
C VAL A 340 6.39 -13.73 22.72
N SER A 341 6.83 -14.90 23.17
CA SER A 341 7.32 -15.11 24.54
C SER A 341 8.53 -14.22 24.85
N SER A 342 9.45 -14.03 23.89
CA SER A 342 10.60 -13.12 24.07
C SER A 342 10.21 -11.64 24.13
N THR A 343 9.08 -11.27 23.53
CA THR A 343 8.59 -9.88 23.50
C THR A 343 7.69 -9.54 24.68
N MET A 344 6.87 -10.48 25.12
CA MET A 344 5.84 -10.30 26.14
C MET A 344 6.28 -10.70 27.55
N GLY A 345 7.43 -11.38 27.68
CA GLY A 345 7.88 -11.98 28.93
C GLY A 345 7.12 -13.25 29.29
N THR A 346 7.29 -13.72 30.54
CA THR A 346 6.78 -15.03 30.99
C THR A 346 5.27 -15.10 31.20
N VAL A 347 4.55 -13.97 31.12
CA VAL A 347 3.09 -13.89 31.31
C VAL A 347 2.33 -14.60 30.18
N TYR A 348 2.91 -14.66 28.99
CA TYR A 348 2.36 -15.34 27.83
C TYR A 348 3.24 -16.53 27.47
N ASP A 349 3.17 -17.56 28.30
CA ASP A 349 3.92 -18.79 28.08
C ASP A 349 3.48 -19.53 26.80
N VAL A 350 4.32 -20.48 26.37
CA VAL A 350 4.07 -21.30 25.18
C VAL A 350 2.76 -22.08 25.29
N THR A 351 2.31 -22.44 26.49
CA THR A 351 1.07 -23.19 26.71
C THR A 351 -0.16 -22.33 26.41
N ARG A 352 -0.15 -21.08 26.89
CA ARG A 352 -1.19 -20.07 26.63
C ARG A 352 -1.31 -19.79 25.14
N LEU A 353 -0.17 -19.55 24.48
CA LEU A 353 -0.12 -19.29 23.04
C LEU A 353 -0.61 -20.49 22.22
N LYS A 354 -0.27 -21.73 22.62
CA LYS A 354 -0.77 -22.94 21.96
C LYS A 354 -2.30 -23.07 22.03
N LEU A 355 -2.93 -22.63 23.12
CA LEU A 355 -4.40 -22.62 23.22
C LEU A 355 -5.02 -21.57 22.30
N LEU A 356 -4.47 -20.36 22.24
CA LEU A 356 -4.91 -19.32 21.28
C LEU A 356 -4.81 -19.81 19.83
N LEU A 357 -3.70 -20.47 19.48
CA LEU A 357 -3.48 -21.04 18.14
C LEU A 357 -4.47 -22.16 17.79
N LYS A 358 -4.86 -22.99 18.76
CA LYS A 358 -5.90 -24.01 18.57
C LYS A 358 -7.27 -23.37 18.32
N MET A 359 -7.60 -22.31 19.04
CA MET A 359 -8.84 -21.56 18.82
C MET A 359 -8.85 -20.90 17.44
N ARG A 360 -7.73 -20.31 17.01
CA ARG A 360 -7.56 -19.79 15.64
C ARG A 360 -7.84 -20.87 14.59
N ALA A 361 -7.27 -22.06 14.75
CA ALA A 361 -7.47 -23.16 13.82
C ALA A 361 -8.96 -23.56 13.74
N ALA A 362 -9.67 -23.59 14.86
CA ALA A 362 -11.11 -23.85 14.88
C ALA A 362 -11.90 -22.77 14.11
N VAL A 363 -11.60 -21.49 14.33
CA VAL A 363 -12.27 -20.37 13.64
C VAL A 363 -12.00 -20.39 12.14
N ILE A 364 -10.74 -20.55 11.72
CA ILE A 364 -10.35 -20.49 10.31
C ILE A 364 -10.84 -21.72 9.51
N HIS A 365 -10.82 -22.91 10.11
CA HIS A 365 -11.19 -24.15 9.43
C HIS A 365 -12.66 -24.53 9.59
N GLY A 366 -13.50 -23.61 10.11
CA GLY A 366 -14.94 -23.79 10.23
C GLY A 366 -15.36 -24.76 11.34
N GLY A 367 -14.47 -25.06 12.27
CA GLY A 367 -14.78 -25.83 13.47
C GLY A 367 -15.53 -25.03 14.54
N ALA A 368 -15.45 -23.70 14.49
CA ALA A 368 -16.21 -22.78 15.33
C ALA A 368 -16.47 -21.48 14.54
N PRO A 369 -17.73 -21.02 14.40
CA PRO A 369 -18.01 -19.76 13.69
C PRO A 369 -17.57 -18.53 14.50
N ASP A 370 -17.52 -18.67 15.83
CA ASP A 370 -17.00 -17.68 16.77
C ASP A 370 -15.86 -18.27 17.63
N VAL A 371 -14.92 -17.44 18.07
CA VAL A 371 -13.92 -17.83 19.06
C VAL A 371 -14.57 -18.28 20.37
N TYR A 372 -15.71 -17.69 20.74
CA TYR A 372 -16.48 -18.05 21.92
C TYR A 372 -17.08 -19.47 21.82
N ASP A 373 -17.27 -20.00 20.60
CA ASP A 373 -17.77 -21.37 20.35
C ASP A 373 -16.65 -22.41 20.32
N ALA A 374 -15.38 -21.99 20.38
CA ALA A 374 -14.25 -22.92 20.31
C ALA A 374 -14.20 -23.81 21.57
N SER A 375 -14.02 -25.12 21.40
CA SER A 375 -13.94 -26.08 22.51
C SER A 375 -12.82 -25.82 23.52
N ASN A 376 -11.83 -25.00 23.16
CA ASN A 376 -10.74 -24.58 24.05
C ASN A 376 -11.00 -23.25 24.76
N TYR A 377 -12.10 -22.55 24.48
CA TYR A 377 -12.43 -21.25 25.09
C TYR A 377 -12.56 -21.35 26.60
N VAL A 378 -13.43 -22.24 27.10
CA VAL A 378 -13.66 -22.46 28.54
C VAL A 378 -12.36 -22.82 29.23
N LYS A 379 -11.60 -23.76 28.64
CA LYS A 379 -10.28 -24.16 29.15
C LYS A 379 -9.28 -23.01 29.22
N TYR A 380 -9.31 -22.09 28.25
CA TYR A 380 -8.44 -20.91 28.26
C TYR A 380 -8.84 -19.96 29.39
N TYR A 381 -10.13 -19.65 29.48
CA TYR A 381 -10.66 -18.73 30.48
C TYR A 381 -10.45 -19.24 31.90
N GLU A 382 -10.70 -20.53 32.16
CA GLU A 382 -10.44 -21.16 33.47
C GLU A 382 -8.97 -21.13 33.87
N ALA A 383 -8.04 -21.21 32.91
CA ALA A 383 -6.61 -21.25 33.18
C ALA A 383 -5.97 -19.86 33.36
N TYR A 384 -6.50 -18.84 32.68
CA TYR A 384 -5.86 -17.53 32.58
C TYR A 384 -6.74 -16.35 33.03
N GLU A 385 -8.02 -16.59 33.34
CA GLU A 385 -9.02 -15.60 33.77
C GLU A 385 -9.07 -14.38 32.83
N ALA A 386 -8.88 -14.63 31.54
CA ALA A 386 -8.78 -13.60 30.51
C ALA A 386 -9.50 -14.01 29.24
N ASP A 387 -10.09 -13.02 28.57
CA ASP A 387 -10.67 -13.22 27.25
C ASP A 387 -9.57 -13.46 26.19
N PRO A 388 -9.65 -14.54 25.40
CA PRO A 388 -8.71 -14.81 24.30
C PRO A 388 -8.56 -13.68 23.30
N VAL A 389 -9.64 -12.95 22.99
CA VAL A 389 -9.65 -11.84 22.04
C VAL A 389 -8.85 -10.67 22.59
N ASP A 390 -9.14 -10.27 23.83
CA ASP A 390 -8.41 -9.20 24.53
C ASP A 390 -6.90 -9.52 24.61
N ASP A 391 -6.56 -10.77 24.93
CA ASP A 391 -5.17 -11.21 24.96
C ASP A 391 -4.51 -11.13 23.59
N MET A 392 -5.18 -11.61 22.55
CA MET A 392 -4.65 -11.60 21.20
C MET A 392 -4.41 -10.16 20.72
N GLU A 393 -5.29 -9.22 21.07
CA GLU A 393 -5.10 -7.80 20.80
C GLU A 393 -3.89 -7.22 21.52
N ARG A 394 -3.73 -7.52 22.81
CA ARG A 394 -2.59 -7.06 23.62
C ARG A 394 -1.28 -7.59 23.07
N ILE A 395 -1.23 -8.90 22.76
CA ILE A 395 -0.08 -9.58 22.19
C ILE A 395 0.29 -8.94 20.85
N ALA A 396 -0.67 -8.84 19.91
CA ALA A 396 -0.41 -8.29 18.58
C ALA A 396 0.08 -6.84 18.65
N ALA A 397 -0.59 -6.00 19.44
CA ALA A 397 -0.24 -4.59 19.57
C ALA A 397 1.17 -4.42 20.17
N GLN A 398 1.51 -5.18 21.21
CA GLN A 398 2.82 -5.08 21.85
C GLN A 398 3.93 -5.64 20.96
N CYS A 399 3.69 -6.75 20.25
CA CYS A 399 4.66 -7.28 19.28
C CYS A 399 4.97 -6.27 18.17
N LEU A 400 3.95 -5.59 17.64
CA LEU A 400 4.13 -4.53 16.64
C LEU A 400 4.90 -3.34 17.21
N ARG A 401 4.55 -2.86 18.41
CA ARG A 401 5.28 -1.78 19.10
C ARG A 401 6.76 -2.08 19.27
N GLN A 402 7.09 -3.29 19.70
CA GLN A 402 8.47 -3.68 19.95
C GLN A 402 9.24 -3.94 18.64
N ARG A 403 8.69 -4.75 17.73
CA ARG A 403 9.42 -5.14 16.51
C ARG A 403 9.52 -3.99 15.50
N VAL A 404 8.42 -3.27 15.26
CA VAL A 404 8.39 -2.21 14.24
C VAL A 404 8.97 -0.90 14.78
N PHE A 405 8.74 -0.57 16.05
CA PHE A 405 9.08 0.76 16.58
C PHE A 405 10.16 0.73 17.66
N GLY A 406 10.71 -0.44 18.01
CA GLY A 406 11.70 -0.57 19.08
C GLY A 406 11.18 -0.09 20.45
N GLY A 407 9.86 -0.13 20.65
CA GLY A 407 9.21 0.39 21.87
C GLY A 407 9.01 1.91 21.91
N SER A 408 9.42 2.66 20.87
CA SER A 408 9.21 4.12 20.82
C SER A 408 7.75 4.53 20.65
N LEU A 409 6.90 3.65 20.09
CA LEU A 409 5.45 3.82 20.07
C LEU A 409 4.86 3.19 21.33
N SER A 410 4.30 4.03 22.21
CA SER A 410 3.57 3.61 23.41
C SER A 410 2.07 3.95 23.30
N PRO A 411 1.18 3.15 23.90
CA PRO A 411 -0.23 3.53 23.99
C PRO A 411 -0.37 4.83 24.80
N LYS A 412 -1.36 5.65 24.42
CA LYS A 412 -1.77 6.81 25.21
C LYS A 412 -2.50 6.34 26.47
N PRO A 413 -2.49 7.15 27.55
CA PRO A 413 -3.32 6.88 28.73
C PRO A 413 -4.80 6.78 28.36
N HIS A 414 -5.57 6.05 29.16
CA HIS A 414 -7.03 6.02 29.03
C HIS A 414 -7.59 7.45 29.09
N HIS A 415 -8.48 7.81 28.17
CA HIS A 415 -9.04 9.16 28.07
C HIS A 415 -9.72 9.61 29.39
N TYR A 416 -10.44 8.68 30.03
CA TYR A 416 -11.12 8.91 31.30
C TYR A 416 -10.30 8.49 32.54
N ALA A 417 -8.97 8.35 32.42
CA ALA A 417 -8.12 7.92 33.54
C ALA A 417 -8.30 8.78 34.81
N HIS A 418 -8.56 10.08 34.64
CA HIS A 418 -8.85 11.00 35.74
C HIS A 418 -10.14 10.63 36.49
N ILE A 419 -11.22 10.32 35.76
CA ILE A 419 -12.51 9.89 36.33
C ILE A 419 -12.36 8.53 37.02
N LEU A 420 -11.66 7.58 36.40
CA LEU A 420 -11.42 6.25 36.97
C LEU A 420 -10.66 6.36 38.29
N LYS A 421 -9.63 7.20 38.33
CA LYS A 421 -8.86 7.48 39.55
C LYS A 421 -9.69 8.09 40.67
N GLU A 422 -10.60 9.03 40.34
CA GLU A 422 -11.53 9.61 41.33
C GLU A 422 -12.46 8.57 41.97
N HIS A 423 -12.76 7.49 41.25
CA HIS A 423 -13.62 6.39 41.72
C HIS A 423 -12.83 5.18 42.26
N GLY A 424 -11.51 5.31 42.44
CA GLY A 424 -10.65 4.24 42.95
C GLY A 424 -10.47 3.05 42.00
N ILE A 425 -10.72 3.24 40.71
CA ILE A 425 -10.56 2.22 39.66
C ILE A 425 -9.21 2.42 38.98
N GLU A 426 -8.39 1.38 38.90
CA GLU A 426 -7.14 1.42 38.13
C GLU A 426 -7.46 1.44 36.61
N ALA A 427 -6.95 2.48 35.95
CA ALA A 427 -7.21 2.82 34.55
C ALA A 427 -6.51 1.88 33.55
#